data_AF-A0A7J3KC89-F1
#
_entry.id   AF-A0A7J3KC89-F1
#
_cell.length_a   1.000
_cell.length_b   1.000
_cell.length_c   1.000
_cell.angle_alpha   90.00
_cell.angle_beta   90.00
_cell.angle_gamma   90.00
#
_symmetry.space_group_name_H-M   'P 1'
#
loop_
_entity.id
_entity.type
_entity.pdbx_description
1 polymer ?
#
loop_
_entity_poly.entity_id
_entity_poly.type
_entity_poly.pdbx_seq_one_letter_code
_entity_poly.pdbx_strand_id
1 'polypeptide(L)'
;MNIGKRIRLSNILDPEDGKCVMLAADHNFLVGPIRGLENVENTLKIAFKGKLDAVMLSPGQAKRLSHMFGWRGAPALVVRGDWANAFRERVYTLPTRRVQEIIIADPKDLISLGATGAVLYFFVGYGDEREGEYHYERIRRFIKESEKIGLPCLITAMPMGERVTGANFVSLLETSVRMAVEAGADYLEVPYTQDIETFKRVVQAARGTPVLCAGGPKAATIRDSLEVVVELLEAGASGVVFGRQVFQSEDPASYLNMLYSLVHEGKSIEEVLGLKRRRVRIKSDPEKCVGCMLCELICSFTHEKMFSRRGARLRVERAVNRLMPVTCILCGLCVKTCRYGALSIDPSFGYVKISKEKCIGCRECVEACPVNVIKFDEKEGLPLICDMCEGNPQCVEWCPHHSLIAEVY
;
A
#
# COMPACT_ATOMS: atom_id res chain seq x y z
N MET A 1 -28.81 6.92 9.58
CA MET A 1 -28.28 7.78 8.50
C MET A 1 -29.41 8.23 7.60
N ASN A 2 -29.54 9.53 7.33
CA ASN A 2 -30.52 10.07 6.37
C ASN A 2 -30.34 9.47 4.95
N ILE A 3 -31.42 9.31 4.18
CA ILE A 3 -31.41 8.72 2.82
C ILE A 3 -30.42 9.44 1.89
N GLY A 4 -30.43 10.78 1.88
CA GLY A 4 -29.54 11.56 1.01
C GLY A 4 -28.07 11.36 1.35
N LYS A 5 -27.77 11.24 2.65
CA LYS A 5 -26.43 10.97 3.15
C LYS A 5 -25.95 9.58 2.74
N ARG A 6 -26.82 8.56 2.86
CA ARG A 6 -26.52 7.19 2.44
C ARG A 6 -26.16 7.11 0.95
N ILE A 7 -26.95 7.76 0.08
CA ILE A 7 -26.71 7.77 -1.37
C ILE A 7 -25.40 8.49 -1.71
N ARG A 8 -25.11 9.62 -1.06
CA ARG A 8 -23.85 10.34 -1.28
C ARG A 8 -22.65 9.54 -0.79
N LEU A 9 -22.78 8.89 0.37
CA LEU A 9 -21.72 8.08 0.93
C LEU A 9 -21.42 6.86 0.03
N SER A 10 -22.43 6.23 -0.57
CA SER A 10 -22.22 5.12 -1.52
C SER A 10 -21.59 5.52 -2.86
N ASN A 11 -21.45 6.82 -3.14
CA ASN A 11 -20.65 7.30 -4.27
C ASN A 11 -19.19 7.56 -3.86
N ILE A 12 -18.86 7.53 -2.57
CA ILE A 12 -17.52 7.76 -2.03
C ILE A 12 -16.90 6.44 -1.60
N LEU A 13 -17.64 5.66 -0.81
CA LEU A 13 -17.33 4.29 -0.43
C LEU A 13 -18.12 3.37 -1.35
N ASP A 14 -17.42 2.48 -2.07
CA ASP A 14 -18.06 1.55 -2.97
C ASP A 14 -19.07 0.66 -2.20
N PRO A 15 -20.31 0.52 -2.66
CA PRO A 15 -21.34 -0.21 -1.93
C PRO A 15 -21.14 -1.73 -1.90
N GLU A 16 -20.31 -2.30 -2.78
CA GLU A 16 -20.04 -3.73 -2.84
C GLU A 16 -19.04 -4.17 -1.76
N ASP A 17 -17.97 -3.38 -1.54
CA ASP A 17 -16.90 -3.74 -0.60
C ASP A 17 -16.70 -2.75 0.56
N GLY A 18 -17.37 -1.61 0.53
CA GLY A 18 -17.28 -0.56 1.55
C GLY A 18 -15.98 0.23 1.53
N LYS A 19 -15.20 0.18 0.45
CA LYS A 19 -13.84 0.77 0.38
C LYS A 19 -13.76 2.02 -0.50
N CYS A 20 -12.64 2.73 -0.41
CA CYS A 20 -12.37 3.92 -1.22
C CYS A 20 -10.87 4.14 -1.50
N VAL A 21 -10.56 4.45 -2.75
CA VAL A 21 -9.32 5.08 -3.21
C VAL A 21 -9.61 6.55 -3.51
N MET A 22 -9.17 7.43 -2.61
CA MET A 22 -9.36 8.87 -2.73
C MET A 22 -8.05 9.60 -3.07
N LEU A 23 -8.10 10.50 -4.04
CA LEU A 23 -7.02 11.44 -4.35
C LEU A 23 -7.21 12.77 -3.62
N ALA A 24 -6.29 13.13 -2.73
CA ALA A 24 -6.27 14.45 -2.09
C ALA A 24 -5.43 15.45 -2.88
N ALA A 25 -6.09 16.46 -3.47
CA ALA A 25 -5.47 17.49 -4.31
C ALA A 25 -5.69 18.93 -3.79
N ASP A 26 -6.11 19.06 -2.53
CA ASP A 26 -6.36 20.31 -1.82
C ASP A 26 -5.10 20.95 -1.19
N HIS A 27 -3.93 20.32 -1.31
CA HIS A 27 -2.73 20.69 -0.56
C HIS A 27 -2.28 22.13 -0.83
N ASN A 28 -2.44 22.63 -2.07
CA ASN A 28 -2.09 24.02 -2.41
C ASN A 28 -2.78 25.06 -1.51
N PHE A 29 -3.97 24.72 -1.02
CA PHE A 29 -4.74 25.58 -0.13
C PHE A 29 -4.13 25.69 1.28
N LEU A 30 -3.43 24.65 1.72
CA LEU A 30 -2.83 24.55 3.05
C LEU A 30 -1.37 25.03 3.04
N VAL A 31 -0.59 24.58 2.05
CA VAL A 31 0.88 24.71 2.00
C VAL A 31 1.37 25.35 0.70
N GLY A 32 0.55 26.16 0.03
CA GLY A 32 0.95 26.87 -1.19
C GLY A 32 1.33 25.92 -2.34
N PRO A 33 1.89 26.44 -3.44
CA PRO A 33 2.22 25.63 -4.62
C PRO A 33 3.17 24.49 -4.27
N ILE A 34 2.68 23.25 -4.35
CA ILE A 34 3.48 22.05 -4.13
C ILE A 34 3.75 21.34 -5.45
N ARG A 35 4.93 20.71 -5.56
CA ARG A 35 5.30 19.89 -6.71
C ARG A 35 4.22 18.87 -7.02
N GLY A 36 3.79 18.82 -8.28
CA GLY A 36 2.76 17.94 -8.79
C GLY A 36 1.35 18.53 -8.74
N LEU A 37 1.16 19.73 -8.16
CA LEU A 37 -0.12 20.45 -8.14
C LEU A 37 0.00 21.89 -8.67
N GLU A 38 1.10 22.24 -9.33
CA GLU A 38 1.26 23.56 -9.97
C GLU A 38 0.13 23.84 -10.97
N ASN A 39 -0.30 22.79 -11.69
CA ASN A 39 -1.50 22.77 -12.49
C ASN A 39 -2.42 21.63 -12.04
N VAL A 40 -3.33 21.94 -11.12
CA VAL A 40 -4.28 20.99 -10.55
C VAL A 40 -5.16 20.36 -11.63
N GLU A 41 -5.63 21.13 -12.62
CA GLU A 41 -6.47 20.61 -13.70
C GLU A 41 -5.75 19.54 -14.52
N ASN A 42 -4.49 19.81 -14.92
CA ASN A 42 -3.69 18.83 -15.66
C ASN A 42 -3.42 17.57 -14.82
N THR A 43 -3.19 17.74 -13.53
CA THR A 43 -2.97 16.61 -12.60
C THR A 43 -4.20 15.73 -12.51
N LEU A 44 -5.39 16.34 -12.34
CA LEU A 44 -6.65 15.60 -12.34
C LEU A 44 -6.95 14.95 -13.70
N LYS A 45 -6.61 15.61 -14.82
CA LYS A 45 -6.73 15.02 -16.17
C LYS A 45 -5.90 13.74 -16.33
N ILE A 46 -4.70 13.70 -15.74
CA ILE A 46 -3.86 12.49 -15.73
C ILE A 46 -4.48 11.46 -14.78
N ALA A 47 -4.80 11.86 -13.55
CA ALA A 47 -5.38 10.97 -12.54
C ALA A 47 -6.66 10.26 -13.01
N PHE A 48 -7.54 10.96 -13.74
CA PHE A 48 -8.80 10.42 -14.27
C PHE A 48 -8.62 9.39 -15.40
N LYS A 49 -7.38 9.20 -15.90
CA LYS A 49 -7.05 8.05 -16.76
C LYS A 49 -6.87 6.76 -15.95
N GLY A 50 -6.64 6.87 -14.64
CA GLY A 50 -6.65 5.77 -13.69
C GLY A 50 -8.02 5.61 -13.03
N LYS A 51 -8.15 4.59 -12.18
CA LYS A 51 -9.34 4.33 -11.36
C LYS A 51 -9.21 4.93 -9.96
N LEU A 52 -10.26 5.61 -9.49
CA LEU A 52 -10.39 6.18 -8.16
C LEU A 52 -11.86 6.51 -7.89
N ASP A 53 -12.27 6.50 -6.62
CA ASP A 53 -13.68 6.69 -6.24
C ASP A 53 -13.98 8.15 -5.92
N ALA A 54 -13.01 8.89 -5.40
CA ALA A 54 -13.21 10.26 -4.95
C ALA A 54 -11.99 11.16 -5.14
N VAL A 55 -12.24 12.46 -5.28
CA VAL A 55 -11.22 13.50 -5.24
C VAL A 55 -11.57 14.52 -4.16
N MET A 56 -10.59 14.84 -3.32
CA MET A 56 -10.69 15.90 -2.33
C MET A 56 -10.09 17.20 -2.85
N LEU A 57 -10.88 18.27 -2.84
CA LEU A 57 -10.50 19.62 -3.28
C LEU A 57 -10.85 20.69 -2.24
N SER A 58 -10.14 21.83 -2.28
CA SER A 58 -10.57 23.05 -1.58
C SER A 58 -11.78 23.70 -2.27
N PRO A 59 -12.57 24.55 -1.58
CA PRO A 59 -13.72 25.23 -2.19
C PRO A 59 -13.37 26.03 -3.45
N GLY A 60 -12.23 26.73 -3.44
CA GLY A 60 -11.76 27.49 -4.59
C GLY A 60 -11.38 26.63 -5.80
N GLN A 61 -10.77 25.46 -5.57
CA GLN A 61 -10.47 24.49 -6.62
C GLN A 61 -11.76 23.85 -7.15
N ALA A 62 -12.66 23.40 -6.27
CA ALA A 62 -13.94 22.80 -6.65
C ALA A 62 -14.74 23.75 -7.56
N LYS A 63 -14.81 25.04 -7.21
CA LYS A 63 -15.48 26.05 -8.05
C LYS A 63 -14.90 26.13 -9.47
N ARG A 64 -13.57 26.21 -9.58
CA ARG A 64 -12.87 26.38 -10.87
C ARG A 64 -12.81 25.11 -11.72
N LEU A 65 -12.82 23.94 -11.08
CA LEU A 65 -12.63 22.64 -11.72
C LEU A 65 -13.92 21.82 -11.82
N SER A 66 -15.07 22.43 -11.50
CA SER A 66 -16.38 21.77 -11.51
C SER A 66 -16.72 21.11 -12.86
N HIS A 67 -16.25 21.68 -13.98
CA HIS A 67 -16.43 21.10 -15.32
C HIS A 67 -15.82 19.71 -15.48
N MET A 68 -14.82 19.35 -14.66
CA MET A 68 -14.17 18.05 -14.69
C MET A 68 -15.02 16.91 -14.13
N PHE A 69 -16.09 17.22 -13.39
CA PHE A 69 -16.94 16.24 -12.68
C PHE A 69 -18.32 16.06 -13.33
N GLY A 70 -18.61 16.78 -14.42
CA GLY A 70 -19.94 16.83 -15.05
C GLY A 70 -20.29 15.64 -15.96
N TRP A 71 -19.73 14.45 -15.73
CA TRP A 71 -19.93 13.26 -16.57
C TRP A 71 -20.33 12.03 -15.74
N ARG A 72 -20.99 11.06 -16.39
CA ARG A 72 -21.49 9.85 -15.70
C ARG A 72 -20.34 8.93 -15.32
N GLY A 73 -20.23 8.60 -14.03
CA GLY A 73 -19.12 7.80 -13.51
C GLY A 73 -17.91 8.63 -13.10
N ALA A 74 -18.02 9.96 -13.05
CA ALA A 74 -16.99 10.80 -12.46
C ALA A 74 -16.76 10.44 -10.98
N PRO A 75 -15.51 10.49 -10.48
CA PRO A 75 -15.23 10.33 -9.06
C PRO A 75 -16.03 11.31 -8.21
N ALA A 76 -16.42 10.90 -7.01
CA ALA A 76 -17.11 11.78 -6.07
C ALA A 76 -16.25 13.00 -5.70
N LEU A 77 -16.88 14.17 -5.68
CA LEU A 77 -16.24 15.41 -5.29
C LEU A 77 -16.37 15.61 -3.78
N VAL A 78 -15.28 15.42 -3.04
CA VAL A 78 -15.21 15.74 -1.61
C VAL A 78 -14.61 17.13 -1.46
N VAL A 79 -15.27 18.03 -0.73
CA VAL A 79 -14.84 19.42 -0.61
C VAL A 79 -14.49 19.76 0.82
N ARG A 80 -13.34 20.40 1.03
CA ARG A 80 -12.89 20.83 2.36
C ARG A 80 -13.71 22.01 2.88
N GLY A 81 -14.22 21.89 4.11
CA GLY A 81 -14.98 22.94 4.80
C GLY A 81 -14.15 23.85 5.69
N ASP A 82 -12.88 23.53 5.91
CA ASP A 82 -11.98 24.25 6.80
C ASP A 82 -10.61 24.57 6.21
N TRP A 83 -9.86 25.41 6.91
CA TRP A 83 -8.47 25.70 6.62
C TRP A 83 -7.63 25.50 7.87
N ALA A 84 -6.41 25.00 7.70
CA ALA A 84 -5.44 24.84 8.76
C ALA A 84 -4.03 25.27 8.32
N ASN A 85 -3.24 25.80 9.25
CA ASN A 85 -1.81 26.09 9.05
C ASN A 85 -0.87 24.96 9.55
N ALA A 86 -1.41 23.82 9.99
CA ALA A 86 -0.68 22.77 10.71
C ALA A 86 0.53 22.20 9.94
N PHE A 87 0.48 22.18 8.62
CA PHE A 87 1.46 21.49 7.76
C PHE A 87 2.60 22.40 7.28
N ARG A 88 2.87 23.51 7.98
CA ARG A 88 3.91 24.49 7.64
C ARG A 88 5.07 24.39 8.61
N GLU A 89 6.16 23.78 8.17
CA GLU A 89 7.37 23.56 8.96
C GLU A 89 8.08 24.86 9.35
N ARG A 90 9.06 24.78 10.27
CA ARG A 90 9.81 25.94 10.78
C ARG A 90 10.56 26.73 9.71
N VAL A 91 10.95 26.06 8.62
CA VAL A 91 11.67 26.65 7.48
C VAL A 91 10.74 27.04 6.32
N TYR A 92 9.44 26.85 6.49
CA TYR A 92 8.44 27.18 5.48
C TYR A 92 8.30 28.70 5.33
N THR A 93 7.84 29.19 4.16
CA THR A 93 7.71 30.64 3.87
C THR A 93 6.85 31.38 4.89
N LEU A 94 5.82 30.69 5.42
CA LEU A 94 4.95 31.16 6.50
C LEU A 94 4.97 30.12 7.64
N PRO A 95 6.00 30.10 8.49
CA PRO A 95 6.18 29.03 9.46
C PRO A 95 5.13 29.13 10.57
N THR A 96 4.60 27.99 10.99
CA THR A 96 3.57 27.93 12.02
C THR A 96 4.19 27.97 13.42
N ARG A 97 3.73 28.91 14.26
CA ARG A 97 4.08 28.97 15.69
C ARG A 97 3.03 28.31 16.58
N ARG A 98 1.75 28.48 16.22
CA ARG A 98 0.59 27.88 16.87
C ARG A 98 -0.33 27.37 15.80
N VAL A 99 -0.75 26.11 15.92
CA VAL A 99 -1.67 25.50 14.95
C VAL A 99 -3.03 26.18 15.09
N GLN A 100 -3.58 26.64 13.98
CA GLN A 100 -4.88 27.29 13.91
C GLN A 100 -5.74 26.61 12.85
N GLU A 101 -7.04 26.57 13.11
CA GLU A 101 -8.04 26.04 12.21
C GLU A 101 -9.31 26.90 12.22
N ILE A 102 -9.90 27.10 11.05
CA ILE A 102 -11.15 27.85 10.90
C ILE A 102 -12.08 27.17 9.90
N ILE A 103 -13.39 27.27 10.13
CA ILE A 103 -14.39 26.96 9.10
C ILE A 103 -14.35 28.09 8.07
N ILE A 104 -14.30 27.70 6.79
CA ILE A 104 -14.24 28.65 5.66
C ILE A 104 -15.48 28.58 4.76
N ALA A 105 -16.25 27.50 4.86
CA ALA A 105 -17.44 27.25 4.06
C ALA A 105 -18.36 26.34 4.86
N ASP A 106 -19.63 26.73 5.01
CA ASP A 106 -20.64 25.93 5.69
C ASP A 106 -21.14 24.78 4.80
N PRO A 107 -21.83 23.77 5.34
CA PRO A 107 -22.30 22.62 4.55
C PRO A 107 -23.15 23.01 3.32
N LYS A 108 -23.93 24.09 3.41
CA LYS A 108 -24.73 24.61 2.29
C LYS A 108 -23.86 25.17 1.17
N ASP A 109 -22.77 25.84 1.50
CA ASP A 109 -21.81 26.34 0.53
C ASP A 109 -21.17 25.18 -0.23
N LEU A 110 -20.80 24.11 0.48
CA LEU A 110 -20.22 22.91 -0.14
C LEU A 110 -21.21 22.23 -1.09
N ILE A 111 -22.48 22.08 -0.71
CA ILE A 111 -23.50 21.53 -1.61
C ILE A 111 -23.64 22.40 -2.88
N SER A 112 -23.59 23.72 -2.75
CA SER A 112 -23.69 24.62 -3.91
C SER A 112 -22.53 24.45 -4.91
N LEU A 113 -21.39 23.93 -4.44
CA LEU A 113 -20.22 23.58 -5.27
C LEU A 113 -20.31 22.18 -5.90
N GLY A 114 -21.42 21.46 -5.67
CA GLY A 114 -21.59 20.09 -6.15
C GLY A 114 -20.91 19.03 -5.29
N ALA A 115 -20.59 19.34 -4.02
CA ALA A 115 -19.95 18.38 -3.13
C ALA A 115 -20.81 17.13 -2.90
N THR A 116 -20.22 15.97 -3.12
CA THR A 116 -20.74 14.67 -2.69
C THR A 116 -20.47 14.44 -1.20
N GLY A 117 -19.35 14.94 -0.68
CA GLY A 117 -18.99 14.86 0.74
C GLY A 117 -18.20 16.08 1.21
N ALA A 118 -18.14 16.27 2.51
CA ALA A 118 -17.33 17.29 3.16
C ALA A 118 -16.12 16.66 3.87
N VAL A 119 -15.04 17.42 4.01
CA VAL A 119 -13.91 17.07 4.88
C VAL A 119 -13.59 18.22 5.84
N LEU A 120 -13.28 17.87 7.09
CA LEU A 120 -12.73 18.76 8.11
C LEU A 120 -11.56 18.09 8.82
N TYR A 121 -10.57 18.88 9.23
CA TYR A 121 -9.60 18.46 10.23
C TYR A 121 -10.19 18.43 11.64
N PHE A 122 -9.69 17.52 12.46
CA PHE A 122 -9.90 17.50 13.90
C PHE A 122 -8.57 17.20 14.60
N PHE A 123 -8.02 18.24 15.22
CA PHE A 123 -6.75 18.16 15.91
C PHE A 123 -6.92 18.02 17.43
N VAL A 124 -6.11 17.15 18.02
CA VAL A 124 -6.03 16.95 19.48
C VAL A 124 -4.58 17.03 19.95
N GLY A 125 -4.35 17.51 21.17
CA GLY A 125 -3.00 17.62 21.75
C GLY A 125 -2.51 19.05 21.95
N TYR A 126 -3.40 20.04 21.90
CA TYR A 126 -3.12 21.43 22.26
C TYR A 126 -2.77 21.59 23.75
N GLY A 127 -1.88 22.53 24.06
CA GLY A 127 -1.51 22.91 25.41
C GLY A 127 -2.65 23.59 26.18
N ASP A 128 -3.48 24.37 25.48
CA ASP A 128 -4.63 25.10 26.01
C ASP A 128 -5.92 24.28 25.83
N GLU A 129 -6.61 23.98 26.93
CA GLU A 129 -7.85 23.19 26.92
C GLU A 129 -8.98 23.89 26.17
N ARG A 130 -8.99 25.23 26.14
CA ARG A 130 -9.98 26.02 25.38
C ARG A 130 -9.86 25.81 23.88
N GLU A 131 -8.65 25.53 23.38
CA GLU A 131 -8.48 25.16 21.97
C GLU A 131 -9.14 23.81 21.70
N GLY A 132 -8.88 22.81 22.56
CA GLY A 132 -9.52 21.49 22.43
C GLY A 132 -11.05 21.57 22.39
N GLU A 133 -11.65 22.37 23.27
CA GLU A 133 -13.10 22.64 23.28
C GLU A 133 -13.56 23.27 21.95
N TYR A 134 -12.88 24.32 21.50
CA TYR A 134 -13.21 25.01 20.25
C TYR A 134 -13.14 24.07 19.03
N HIS A 135 -12.08 23.26 18.92
CA HIS A 135 -11.89 22.33 17.79
C HIS A 135 -12.97 21.24 17.78
N TYR A 136 -13.38 20.74 18.95
CA TYR A 136 -14.46 19.76 19.05
C TYR A 136 -15.84 20.36 18.70
N GLU A 137 -16.18 21.53 19.24
CA GLU A 137 -17.45 22.20 18.95
C GLU A 137 -17.58 22.56 17.47
N ARG A 138 -16.46 22.95 16.84
CA ARG A 138 -16.38 23.25 15.40
C ARG A 138 -16.83 22.08 14.54
N ILE A 139 -16.24 20.90 14.74
CA ILE A 139 -16.63 19.71 13.96
C ILE A 139 -18.04 19.25 14.30
N ARG A 140 -18.44 19.33 15.58
CA ARG A 140 -19.75 18.88 16.04
C ARG A 140 -20.87 19.72 15.42
N ARG A 141 -20.71 21.04 15.43
CA ARG A 141 -21.65 21.97 14.80
C ARG A 141 -21.74 21.73 13.30
N PHE A 142 -20.63 21.54 12.62
CA PHE A 142 -20.62 21.31 11.17
C PHE A 142 -21.31 19.99 10.79
N ILE A 143 -21.01 18.90 11.50
CA ILE A 143 -21.66 17.59 11.32
C ILE A 143 -23.17 17.72 11.52
N LYS A 144 -23.59 18.43 12.58
CA LYS A 144 -25.02 18.65 12.87
C LYS A 144 -25.73 19.39 11.74
N GLU A 145 -25.13 20.42 11.16
CA GLU A 145 -25.70 21.11 10.01
C GLU A 145 -25.67 20.26 8.73
N SER A 146 -24.64 19.43 8.55
CA SER A 146 -24.51 18.50 7.42
C SER A 146 -25.58 17.40 7.44
N GLU A 147 -25.97 16.92 8.63
CA GLU A 147 -27.06 15.93 8.77
C GLU A 147 -28.40 16.47 8.26
N LYS A 148 -28.70 17.76 8.49
CA LYS A 148 -29.96 18.39 8.05
C LYS A 148 -30.12 18.41 6.52
N ILE A 149 -29.01 18.39 5.79
CA ILE A 149 -28.98 18.46 4.31
C ILE A 149 -28.47 17.15 3.67
N GLY A 150 -28.20 16.13 4.49
CA GLY A 150 -27.71 14.83 4.06
C GLY A 150 -26.34 14.86 3.39
N LEU A 151 -25.42 15.72 3.84
CA LEU A 151 -24.03 15.76 3.37
C LEU A 151 -23.16 14.88 4.28
N PRO A 152 -22.48 13.83 3.75
CA PRO A 152 -21.52 13.05 4.51
C PRO A 152 -20.30 13.88 4.93
N CYS A 153 -19.80 13.65 6.14
CA CYS A 153 -18.61 14.30 6.69
C CYS A 153 -17.49 13.29 6.94
N LEU A 154 -16.38 13.45 6.23
CA LEU A 154 -15.08 12.91 6.60
C LEU A 154 -14.45 13.80 7.66
N ILE A 155 -14.00 13.19 8.77
CA ILE A 155 -13.20 13.89 9.77
C ILE A 155 -11.77 13.36 9.72
N THR A 156 -10.82 14.23 9.39
CA THR A 156 -9.39 13.93 9.44
C THR A 156 -8.89 14.09 10.88
N ALA A 157 -8.91 13.00 11.64
CA ALA A 157 -8.56 12.97 13.05
C ALA A 157 -7.05 12.77 13.24
N MET A 158 -6.36 13.74 13.84
CA MET A 158 -4.90 13.72 13.97
C MET A 158 -4.40 14.33 15.29
N PRO A 159 -3.44 13.71 15.97
CA PRO A 159 -2.69 14.37 17.03
C PRO A 159 -1.84 15.53 16.47
N MET A 160 -2.13 16.75 16.89
CA MET A 160 -1.39 17.99 16.58
C MET A 160 -1.44 18.93 17.81
N GLY A 161 -0.30 19.51 18.19
CA GLY A 161 -0.21 20.50 19.29
C GLY A 161 0.99 20.26 20.21
N GLU A 162 1.16 21.12 21.23
CA GLU A 162 2.36 21.08 22.10
C GLU A 162 2.43 19.85 23.01
N ARG A 163 1.32 19.16 23.26
CA ARG A 163 1.26 17.95 24.11
C ARG A 163 1.56 16.65 23.34
N VAL A 164 1.71 16.73 22.02
CA VAL A 164 1.97 15.55 21.18
C VAL A 164 3.44 15.15 21.27
N THR A 165 3.68 13.89 21.61
CA THR A 165 5.00 13.26 21.68
C THR A 165 4.94 11.89 21.01
N GLY A 166 6.09 11.27 20.71
CA GLY A 166 6.10 9.90 20.19
C GLY A 166 5.44 8.90 21.15
N ALA A 167 5.60 9.08 22.46
CA ALA A 167 5.11 8.15 23.48
C ALA A 167 3.58 8.12 23.62
N ASN A 168 2.91 9.25 23.34
CA ASN A 168 1.45 9.36 23.46
C ASN A 168 0.73 9.48 22.11
N PHE A 169 1.44 9.48 20.98
CA PHE A 169 0.87 9.68 19.65
C PHE A 169 -0.28 8.70 19.35
N VAL A 170 -0.06 7.40 19.54
CA VAL A 170 -1.08 6.37 19.27
C VAL A 170 -2.29 6.53 20.19
N SER A 171 -2.08 6.76 21.48
CA SER A 171 -3.18 6.96 22.44
C SER A 171 -4.00 8.22 22.14
N LEU A 172 -3.34 9.30 21.71
CA LEU A 172 -4.02 10.52 21.27
C LEU A 172 -4.80 10.29 19.97
N LEU A 173 -4.27 9.49 19.04
CA LEU A 173 -4.94 9.15 17.79
C LEU A 173 -6.18 8.28 18.04
N GLU A 174 -6.09 7.27 18.91
CA GLU A 174 -7.25 6.48 19.35
C GLU A 174 -8.33 7.38 19.98
N THR A 175 -7.90 8.33 20.81
CA THR A 175 -8.80 9.29 21.47
C THR A 175 -9.49 10.19 20.45
N SER A 176 -8.74 10.77 19.49
CA SER A 176 -9.32 11.65 18.48
C SER A 176 -10.28 10.93 17.54
N VAL A 177 -9.94 9.70 17.13
CA VAL A 177 -10.80 8.83 16.34
C VAL A 177 -12.11 8.57 17.07
N ARG A 178 -12.05 8.13 18.33
CA ARG A 178 -13.27 7.89 19.11
C ARG A 178 -14.10 9.17 19.25
N MET A 179 -13.47 10.29 19.58
CA MET A 179 -14.17 11.58 19.71
C MET A 179 -14.86 11.99 18.40
N ALA A 180 -14.22 11.79 17.25
CA ALA A 180 -14.79 12.08 15.94
C ALA A 180 -16.01 11.17 15.64
N VAL A 181 -15.95 9.88 15.99
CA VAL A 181 -17.10 8.97 15.90
C VAL A 181 -18.26 9.46 16.76
N GLU A 182 -18.03 9.79 18.03
CA GLU A 182 -19.09 10.29 18.93
C GLU A 182 -19.65 11.65 18.48
N ALA A 183 -18.84 12.47 17.80
CA ALA A 183 -19.30 13.73 17.20
C ALA A 183 -20.24 13.51 16.00
N GLY A 184 -20.21 12.32 15.41
CA GLY A 184 -21.06 11.88 14.30
C GLY A 184 -20.37 11.87 12.93
N ALA A 185 -19.05 11.67 12.88
CA ALA A 185 -18.33 11.47 11.62
C ALA A 185 -18.90 10.27 10.85
N ASP A 186 -19.11 10.43 9.54
CA ASP A 186 -19.64 9.35 8.69
C ASP A 186 -18.53 8.38 8.26
N TYR A 187 -17.32 8.90 8.12
CA TYR A 187 -16.08 8.18 7.84
C TYR A 187 -14.90 9.03 8.29
N LEU A 188 -13.73 8.42 8.43
CA LEU A 188 -12.56 9.04 9.04
C LEU A 188 -11.37 9.01 8.07
N GLU A 189 -10.51 10.01 8.18
CA GLU A 189 -9.16 9.96 7.65
C GLU A 189 -8.16 10.01 8.82
N VAL A 190 -7.25 9.05 8.87
CA VAL A 190 -6.28 8.92 9.97
C VAL A 190 -4.87 8.66 9.44
N PRO A 191 -3.81 9.17 10.08
CA PRO A 191 -2.44 8.87 9.68
C PRO A 191 -2.05 7.45 10.07
N TYR A 192 -1.27 6.79 9.23
CA TYR A 192 -0.69 5.48 9.59
C TYR A 192 0.22 5.60 10.81
N THR A 193 0.12 4.66 11.74
CA THR A 193 0.97 4.61 12.95
C THR A 193 2.36 4.04 12.68
N GLN A 194 2.65 3.62 11.43
CA GLN A 194 3.88 2.95 11.00
C GLN A 194 4.06 1.55 11.63
N ASP A 195 2.99 0.99 12.18
CA ASP A 195 2.96 -0.36 12.73
C ASP A 195 1.52 -0.90 12.68
N ILE A 196 1.36 -2.10 12.12
CA ILE A 196 0.04 -2.70 11.87
C ILE A 196 -0.74 -2.97 13.17
N GLU A 197 -0.07 -3.35 14.25
CA GLU A 197 -0.74 -3.72 15.51
C GLU A 197 -1.29 -2.49 16.24
N THR A 198 -0.53 -1.40 16.24
CA THR A 198 -1.01 -0.11 16.73
C THR A 198 -2.11 0.47 15.83
N PHE A 199 -2.02 0.29 14.51
CA PHE A 199 -3.07 0.78 13.61
C PHE A 199 -4.38 -0.01 13.75
N LYS A 200 -4.32 -1.33 13.97
CA LYS A 200 -5.51 -2.14 14.31
C LYS A 200 -6.27 -1.58 15.51
N ARG A 201 -5.55 -1.11 16.54
CA ARG A 201 -6.18 -0.47 17.71
C ARG A 201 -6.90 0.83 17.34
N VAL A 202 -6.31 1.64 16.46
CA VAL A 202 -6.94 2.85 15.91
C VAL A 202 -8.21 2.52 15.14
N VAL A 203 -8.18 1.51 14.25
CA VAL A 203 -9.37 1.04 13.52
C VAL A 203 -10.44 0.51 14.48
N GLN A 204 -10.06 -0.22 15.52
CA GLN A 204 -10.99 -0.69 16.55
C GLN A 204 -11.65 0.47 17.32
N ALA A 205 -10.92 1.56 17.57
CA ALA A 205 -11.46 2.76 18.21
C ALA A 205 -12.59 3.41 17.38
N ALA A 206 -12.59 3.21 16.05
CA ALA A 206 -13.61 3.73 15.15
C ALA A 206 -14.95 2.98 15.20
N ARG A 207 -15.03 1.80 15.86
CA ARG A 207 -16.28 1.03 16.09
C ARG A 207 -17.20 0.86 14.87
N GLY A 208 -16.61 0.55 13.72
CA GLY A 208 -17.35 0.28 12.48
C GLY A 208 -17.62 1.53 11.63
N THR A 209 -17.21 2.72 12.07
CA THR A 209 -17.09 3.88 11.18
C THR A 209 -15.92 3.63 10.21
N PRO A 210 -16.12 3.75 8.88
CA PRO A 210 -15.07 3.51 7.90
C PRO A 210 -13.83 4.38 8.12
N VAL A 211 -12.65 3.77 8.07
CA VAL A 211 -11.37 4.44 8.31
C VAL A 211 -10.55 4.40 7.03
N LEU A 212 -10.31 5.57 6.43
CA LEU A 212 -9.37 5.73 5.34
C LEU A 212 -8.03 6.19 5.88
N CYS A 213 -6.93 5.67 5.35
CA CYS A 213 -5.61 6.11 5.77
C CYS A 213 -5.11 7.31 4.96
N ALA A 214 -4.71 8.37 5.64
CA ALA A 214 -4.01 9.50 5.04
C ALA A 214 -2.66 9.06 4.46
N GLY A 215 -2.34 9.57 3.29
CA GLY A 215 -1.03 9.38 2.67
C GLY A 215 0.06 10.15 3.42
N GLY A 216 1.13 9.43 3.78
CA GLY A 216 2.36 10.00 4.32
C GLY A 216 3.22 10.71 3.25
N PRO A 217 4.49 11.06 3.57
CA PRO A 217 5.44 11.52 2.57
C PRO A 217 5.60 10.49 1.45
N LYS A 218 6.14 10.93 0.30
CA LYS A 218 6.38 10.02 -0.82
C LYS A 218 7.31 8.88 -0.38
N ALA A 219 6.89 7.63 -0.59
CA ALA A 219 7.72 6.46 -0.30
C ALA A 219 8.96 6.42 -1.21
N ALA A 220 10.02 5.75 -0.75
CA ALA A 220 11.25 5.63 -1.51
C ALA A 220 11.03 4.81 -2.80
N THR A 221 10.27 3.72 -2.70
CA THR A 221 9.87 2.91 -3.85
C THR A 221 8.36 2.77 -3.95
N ILE A 222 7.87 2.40 -5.15
CA ILE A 222 6.45 2.05 -5.35
C ILE A 222 6.09 0.84 -4.48
N ARG A 223 6.99 -0.15 -4.38
CA ARG A 223 6.76 -1.36 -3.58
C ARG A 223 6.51 -1.02 -2.10
N ASP A 224 7.36 -0.21 -1.49
CA ASP A 224 7.20 0.20 -0.08
C ASP A 224 5.82 0.84 0.15
N SER A 225 5.39 1.67 -0.81
CA SER A 225 4.07 2.29 -0.73
C SER A 225 2.93 1.28 -0.81
N LEU A 226 3.05 0.26 -1.65
CA LEU A 226 2.02 -0.76 -1.82
C LEU A 226 1.98 -1.71 -0.60
N GLU A 227 3.13 -1.99 0.02
CA GLU A 227 3.23 -2.76 1.26
C GLU A 227 2.48 -2.08 2.40
N VAL A 228 2.64 -0.75 2.56
CA VAL A 228 1.85 0.02 3.52
C VAL A 228 0.34 -0.13 3.26
N VAL A 229 -0.10 -0.10 2.00
CA VAL A 229 -1.53 -0.28 1.67
C VAL A 229 -2.03 -1.66 2.09
N VAL A 230 -1.23 -2.71 1.91
CA VAL A 230 -1.58 -4.06 2.36
C VAL A 230 -1.71 -4.10 3.88
N GLU A 231 -0.75 -3.54 4.62
CA GLU A 231 -0.81 -3.48 6.09
C GLU A 231 -2.06 -2.73 6.58
N LEU A 232 -2.43 -1.63 5.92
CA LEU A 232 -3.62 -0.85 6.25
C LEU A 232 -4.91 -1.66 6.04
N LEU A 233 -5.02 -2.39 4.92
CA LEU A 233 -6.18 -3.24 4.63
C LEU A 233 -6.26 -4.42 5.62
N GLU A 234 -5.12 -5.05 5.94
CA GLU A 234 -5.04 -6.11 6.95
C GLU A 234 -5.42 -5.61 8.36
N ALA A 235 -5.13 -4.35 8.68
CA ALA A 235 -5.55 -3.72 9.92
C ALA A 235 -7.05 -3.36 9.96
N GLY A 236 -7.77 -3.49 8.84
CA GLY A 236 -9.20 -3.23 8.73
C GLY A 236 -9.56 -1.82 8.22
N ALA A 237 -8.62 -1.11 7.59
CA ALA A 237 -8.93 0.14 6.91
C ALA A 237 -9.90 -0.08 5.75
N SER A 238 -10.77 0.89 5.50
CA SER A 238 -11.68 0.95 4.36
C SER A 238 -11.03 1.59 3.13
N GLY A 239 -9.71 1.68 3.07
CA GLY A 239 -8.97 2.23 1.92
C GLY A 239 -8.09 3.42 2.28
N VAL A 240 -7.87 4.31 1.30
CA VAL A 240 -6.78 5.30 1.34
C VAL A 240 -7.21 6.69 0.85
N VAL A 241 -6.63 7.73 1.46
CA VAL A 241 -6.67 9.12 1.00
C VAL A 241 -5.24 9.55 0.69
N PHE A 242 -4.81 9.36 -0.56
CA PHE A 242 -3.43 9.65 -0.96
C PHE A 242 -3.35 10.97 -1.74
N GLY A 243 -2.44 11.85 -1.31
CA GLY A 243 -2.10 13.08 -2.01
C GLY A 243 -0.74 12.98 -2.68
N ARG A 244 0.31 13.40 -1.95
CA ARG A 244 1.70 13.47 -2.45
C ARG A 244 2.17 12.20 -3.14
N GLN A 245 1.83 11.03 -2.60
CA GLN A 245 2.15 9.72 -3.18
C GLN A 245 1.67 9.59 -4.63
N VAL A 246 0.48 10.11 -4.95
CA VAL A 246 -0.11 10.03 -6.29
C VAL A 246 0.43 11.13 -7.19
N PHE A 247 0.24 12.40 -6.83
CA PHE A 247 0.56 13.52 -7.74
C PHE A 247 2.06 13.79 -7.89
N GLN A 248 2.92 13.20 -7.05
CA GLN A 248 4.39 13.25 -7.20
C GLN A 248 4.99 11.93 -7.74
N SER A 249 4.15 10.96 -8.10
CA SER A 249 4.59 9.76 -8.83
C SER A 249 4.94 10.10 -10.28
N GLU A 250 5.72 9.23 -10.94
CA GLU A 250 6.07 9.40 -12.35
C GLU A 250 4.84 9.25 -13.26
N ASP A 251 3.95 8.33 -12.91
CA ASP A 251 2.68 8.09 -13.60
C ASP A 251 1.52 7.96 -12.59
N PRO A 252 0.82 9.07 -12.29
CA PRO A 252 -0.30 9.08 -11.35
C PRO A 252 -1.45 8.14 -11.76
N ALA A 253 -1.71 7.96 -13.05
CA ALA A 253 -2.80 7.13 -13.53
C ALA A 253 -2.50 5.65 -13.28
N SER A 254 -1.29 5.22 -13.64
CA SER A 254 -0.82 3.85 -13.38
C SER A 254 -0.80 3.56 -11.89
N TYR A 255 -0.27 4.48 -11.07
CA TYR A 255 -0.22 4.30 -9.63
C TYR A 255 -1.63 4.22 -8.99
N LEU A 256 -2.60 5.02 -9.45
CA LEU A 256 -4.00 4.88 -9.01
C LEU A 256 -4.61 3.52 -9.39
N ASN A 257 -4.33 3.01 -10.59
CA ASN A 257 -4.77 1.66 -10.98
C ASN A 257 -4.16 0.57 -10.08
N MET A 258 -2.92 0.75 -9.64
CA MET A 258 -2.26 -0.14 -8.69
C MET A 258 -2.95 -0.12 -7.33
N LEU A 259 -3.23 1.08 -6.78
CA LEU A 259 -3.97 1.23 -5.53
C LEU A 259 -5.37 0.61 -5.62
N TYR A 260 -6.10 0.90 -6.71
CA TYR A 260 -7.43 0.37 -6.95
C TYR A 260 -7.44 -1.17 -6.99
N SER A 261 -6.45 -1.76 -7.64
CA SER A 261 -6.25 -3.21 -7.70
C SER A 261 -6.03 -3.86 -6.33
N LEU A 262 -5.25 -3.21 -5.45
CA LEU A 262 -5.05 -3.72 -4.08
C LEU A 262 -6.30 -3.55 -3.23
N VAL A 263 -6.90 -2.35 -3.27
CA VAL A 263 -8.01 -1.96 -2.38
C VAL A 263 -9.29 -2.71 -2.75
N HIS A 264 -9.72 -2.64 -4.01
CA HIS A 264 -11.00 -3.21 -4.45
C HIS A 264 -10.87 -4.64 -4.97
N GLU A 265 -9.85 -4.92 -5.78
CA GLU A 265 -9.75 -6.21 -6.49
C GLU A 265 -9.03 -7.30 -5.66
N GLY A 266 -8.47 -6.94 -4.49
CA GLY A 266 -7.79 -7.89 -3.60
C GLY A 266 -6.55 -8.55 -4.19
N LYS A 267 -5.94 -7.92 -5.20
CA LYS A 267 -4.73 -8.42 -5.85
C LYS A 267 -3.52 -8.34 -4.92
N SER A 268 -2.54 -9.23 -5.09
CA SER A 268 -1.26 -9.14 -4.40
C SER A 268 -0.35 -8.06 -5.00
N ILE A 269 0.66 -7.63 -4.26
CA ILE A 269 1.67 -6.67 -4.75
C ILE A 269 2.36 -7.20 -6.00
N GLU A 270 2.62 -8.51 -6.06
CA GLU A 270 3.22 -9.15 -7.22
C GLU A 270 2.32 -9.07 -8.45
N GLU A 271 1.01 -9.21 -8.29
CA GLU A 271 0.05 -9.04 -9.38
C GLU A 271 0.09 -7.61 -9.94
N VAL A 272 0.06 -6.65 -9.01
CA VAL A 272 -0.06 -5.23 -9.32
C VAL A 272 1.19 -4.68 -9.98
N LEU A 273 2.36 -5.09 -9.49
CA LEU A 273 3.65 -4.73 -10.10
C LEU A 273 3.95 -5.53 -11.37
N GLY A 274 3.07 -6.43 -11.79
CA GLY A 274 3.33 -7.33 -12.93
C GLY A 274 4.51 -8.28 -12.67
N LEU A 275 4.86 -8.48 -11.40
CA LEU A 275 5.82 -9.46 -10.90
C LEU A 275 5.19 -10.87 -10.82
N LYS A 276 3.92 -11.03 -11.21
CA LYS A 276 3.29 -12.33 -11.40
C LYS A 276 4.04 -13.12 -12.48
N ARG A 277 4.94 -13.97 -11.95
CA ARG A 277 5.29 -15.31 -12.40
C ARG A 277 5.40 -15.50 -13.92
N ARG A 278 6.41 -14.86 -14.49
CA ARG A 278 6.87 -15.21 -15.84
C ARG A 278 7.73 -16.45 -15.77
N ARG A 279 7.88 -17.15 -16.89
CA ARG A 279 8.91 -18.19 -16.97
C ARG A 279 10.26 -17.50 -16.82
N VAL A 280 10.95 -17.83 -15.75
CA VAL A 280 12.27 -17.27 -15.43
C VAL A 280 13.30 -18.39 -15.42
N ARG A 281 14.47 -18.08 -15.96
CA ARG A 281 15.67 -18.89 -15.77
C ARG A 281 16.68 -18.08 -14.98
N ILE A 282 17.39 -18.74 -14.08
CA ILE A 282 18.45 -18.08 -13.30
C ILE A 282 19.76 -18.27 -14.05
N LYS A 283 20.35 -17.16 -14.50
CA LYS A 283 21.68 -17.11 -15.09
C LYS A 283 22.71 -16.70 -14.04
N SER A 284 23.83 -17.41 -14.02
CA SER A 284 24.97 -17.06 -13.17
C SER A 284 26.01 -16.27 -13.96
N ASP A 285 26.53 -15.21 -13.36
CA ASP A 285 27.64 -14.39 -13.82
C ASP A 285 28.85 -14.64 -12.89
N PRO A 286 29.80 -15.52 -13.30
CA PRO A 286 30.93 -15.90 -12.45
C PRO A 286 31.87 -14.74 -12.13
N GLU A 287 31.97 -13.72 -12.99
CA GLU A 287 32.91 -12.59 -12.81
C GLU A 287 32.54 -11.73 -11.60
N LYS A 288 31.26 -11.73 -11.21
CA LYS A 288 30.76 -10.98 -10.05
C LYS A 288 30.67 -11.81 -8.78
N CYS A 289 30.91 -13.11 -8.85
CA CYS A 289 30.73 -13.98 -7.69
C CYS A 289 31.93 -13.94 -6.75
N VAL A 290 31.72 -13.53 -5.50
CA VAL A 290 32.76 -13.55 -4.44
C VAL A 290 32.71 -14.83 -3.58
N GLY A 291 31.82 -15.77 -3.89
CA GLY A 291 31.71 -17.04 -3.16
C GLY A 291 31.14 -16.94 -1.74
N CYS A 292 30.38 -15.87 -1.41
CA CYS A 292 29.86 -15.61 -0.07
C CYS A 292 28.79 -16.60 0.44
N MET A 293 28.20 -17.41 -0.45
CA MET A 293 27.15 -18.40 -0.15
C MET A 293 25.83 -17.82 0.39
N LEU A 294 25.63 -16.50 0.36
CA LEU A 294 24.37 -15.88 0.80
C LEU A 294 23.16 -16.44 0.05
N CYS A 295 23.30 -16.69 -1.25
CA CYS A 295 22.25 -17.28 -2.08
C CYS A 295 21.86 -18.72 -1.64
N GLU A 296 22.77 -19.51 -1.06
CA GLU A 296 22.42 -20.81 -0.46
C GLU A 296 21.59 -20.62 0.82
N LEU A 297 22.01 -19.69 1.68
CA LEU A 297 21.34 -19.41 2.95
C LEU A 297 19.94 -18.82 2.73
N ILE A 298 19.78 -17.87 1.81
CA ILE A 298 18.48 -17.27 1.49
C ILE A 298 17.55 -18.30 0.84
N CYS A 299 18.06 -19.17 -0.03
CA CYS A 299 17.24 -20.22 -0.62
C CYS A 299 16.66 -21.15 0.44
N SER A 300 17.51 -21.70 1.31
CA SER A 300 17.03 -22.57 2.41
C SER A 300 16.08 -21.83 3.36
N PHE A 301 16.38 -20.58 3.73
CA PHE A 301 15.47 -19.78 4.57
C PHE A 301 14.10 -19.57 3.90
N THR A 302 14.08 -19.29 2.60
CA THR A 302 12.84 -19.07 1.84
C THR A 302 11.91 -20.29 1.92
N HIS A 303 12.47 -21.49 1.76
CA HIS A 303 11.68 -22.73 1.65
C HIS A 303 11.49 -23.49 2.97
N GLU A 304 12.47 -23.44 3.86
CA GLU A 304 12.51 -24.27 5.08
C GLU A 304 12.47 -23.43 6.36
N LYS A 305 12.48 -22.09 6.24
CA LYS A 305 12.56 -21.14 7.38
C LYS A 305 13.79 -21.37 8.27
N MET A 306 14.85 -21.97 7.70
CA MET A 306 16.12 -22.25 8.36
C MET A 306 17.29 -21.87 7.47
N PHE A 307 18.35 -21.28 8.05
CA PHE A 307 19.58 -20.98 7.34
C PHE A 307 20.46 -22.24 7.24
N SER A 308 20.34 -22.96 6.14
CA SER A 308 21.06 -24.22 5.92
C SER A 308 21.56 -24.35 4.50
N ARG A 309 22.88 -24.38 4.32
CA ARG A 309 23.49 -24.65 3.00
C ARG A 309 23.07 -25.99 2.40
N ARG A 310 22.77 -26.98 3.25
CA ARG A 310 22.32 -28.31 2.81
C ARG A 310 20.88 -28.27 2.26
N GLY A 311 20.01 -27.43 2.82
CA GLY A 311 18.62 -27.22 2.36
C GLY A 311 18.49 -26.37 1.08
N ALA A 312 19.58 -25.77 0.62
CA ALA A 312 19.55 -24.91 -0.57
C ALA A 312 19.34 -25.72 -1.86
N ARG A 313 18.45 -25.23 -2.74
CA ARG A 313 18.17 -25.76 -4.10
C ARG A 313 19.14 -25.24 -5.17
N LEU A 314 20.23 -24.62 -4.72
CA LEU A 314 21.41 -24.26 -5.51
C LEU A 314 22.68 -24.54 -4.70
N ARG A 315 23.85 -24.40 -5.34
CA ARG A 315 25.14 -24.45 -4.63
C ARG A 315 26.10 -23.38 -5.16
N VAL A 316 27.06 -22.97 -4.34
CA VAL A 316 28.18 -22.15 -4.76
C VAL A 316 29.42 -23.03 -4.86
N GLU A 317 29.94 -23.16 -6.07
CA GLU A 317 31.22 -23.82 -6.33
C GLU A 317 32.36 -22.89 -5.92
N ARG A 318 33.29 -23.43 -5.12
CA ARG A 318 34.49 -22.74 -4.65
C ARG A 318 35.70 -23.60 -4.99
N ALA A 319 36.25 -23.42 -6.19
CA ALA A 319 37.52 -24.01 -6.59
C ALA A 319 38.61 -22.91 -6.65
N VAL A 320 39.88 -23.33 -6.69
CA VAL A 320 41.06 -22.46 -6.59
C VAL A 320 41.00 -21.25 -7.55
N ASN A 321 40.38 -21.39 -8.73
CA ASN A 321 40.20 -20.31 -9.72
C ASN A 321 38.75 -20.17 -10.20
N ARG A 322 37.76 -20.65 -9.44
CA ARG A 322 36.35 -20.61 -9.86
C ARG A 322 35.43 -20.42 -8.67
N LEU A 323 34.79 -19.26 -8.63
CA LEU A 323 33.69 -18.96 -7.72
C LEU A 323 32.43 -18.82 -8.58
N MET A 324 31.48 -19.74 -8.44
CA MET A 324 30.32 -19.74 -9.31
C MET A 324 29.08 -20.28 -8.60
N PRO A 325 27.96 -19.54 -8.59
CA PRO A 325 26.67 -20.12 -8.25
C PRO A 325 26.27 -21.11 -9.34
N VAL A 326 26.00 -22.35 -8.96
CA VAL A 326 25.45 -23.40 -9.82
C VAL A 326 23.97 -23.54 -9.50
N THR A 327 23.14 -23.25 -10.50
CA THR A 327 21.68 -23.19 -10.40
C THR A 327 21.03 -24.24 -11.30
N CYS A 328 19.72 -24.45 -11.13
CA CYS A 328 18.94 -25.30 -12.03
C CYS A 328 18.87 -24.68 -13.42
N ILE A 329 19.25 -25.46 -14.45
CA ILE A 329 19.24 -25.04 -15.86
C ILE A 329 17.94 -25.40 -16.61
N LEU A 330 16.91 -25.88 -15.89
CA LEU A 330 15.60 -26.25 -16.46
C LEU A 330 15.65 -27.29 -17.60
N CYS A 331 16.63 -28.21 -17.60
CA CYS A 331 16.77 -29.22 -18.64
C CYS A 331 15.70 -30.33 -18.65
N GLY A 332 14.94 -30.49 -17.56
CA GLY A 332 13.86 -31.49 -17.45
C GLY A 332 14.29 -32.94 -17.30
N LEU A 333 15.59 -33.27 -17.22
CA LEU A 333 16.06 -34.65 -17.08
C LEU A 333 15.55 -35.35 -15.81
N CYS A 334 15.41 -34.60 -14.70
CA CYS A 334 14.82 -35.11 -13.46
C CYS A 334 13.34 -35.52 -13.64
N VAL A 335 12.59 -34.78 -14.44
CA VAL A 335 11.20 -35.11 -14.79
C VAL A 335 11.17 -36.35 -15.68
N LYS A 336 12.02 -36.39 -16.72
CA LYS A 336 12.09 -37.51 -17.67
C LYS A 336 12.48 -38.83 -17.00
N THR A 337 13.36 -38.82 -16.01
CA THR A 337 13.75 -40.04 -15.29
C THR A 337 12.70 -40.52 -14.29
N CYS A 338 11.76 -39.67 -13.87
CA CYS A 338 10.84 -40.01 -12.79
C CYS A 338 9.76 -41.00 -13.24
N ARG A 339 9.99 -42.30 -13.00
CA ARG A 339 9.06 -43.39 -13.37
C ARG A 339 7.74 -43.38 -12.60
N TYR A 340 7.70 -42.71 -11.45
CA TYR A 340 6.54 -42.63 -10.56
C TYR A 340 5.63 -41.41 -10.84
N GLY A 341 6.00 -40.56 -11.81
CA GLY A 341 5.23 -39.34 -12.13
C GLY A 341 5.15 -38.34 -10.96
N ALA A 342 6.12 -38.37 -10.05
CA ALA A 342 6.22 -37.45 -8.92
C ALA A 342 6.76 -36.06 -9.32
N LEU A 343 7.48 -35.98 -10.44
CA LEU A 343 8.05 -34.74 -10.95
C LEU A 343 7.34 -34.35 -12.25
N SER A 344 7.03 -33.06 -12.41
CA SER A 344 6.40 -32.50 -13.61
C SER A 344 6.91 -31.09 -13.86
N ILE A 345 6.84 -30.61 -15.11
CA ILE A 345 7.12 -29.20 -15.42
C ILE A 345 5.82 -28.41 -15.24
N ASP A 346 5.85 -27.34 -14.46
CA ASP A 346 4.70 -26.45 -14.32
C ASP A 346 4.43 -25.73 -15.66
N PRO A 347 3.22 -25.86 -16.24
CA PRO A 347 2.94 -25.29 -17.55
C PRO A 347 2.94 -23.76 -17.54
N SER A 348 2.69 -23.13 -16.40
CA SER A 348 2.64 -21.67 -16.24
C SER A 348 4.05 -21.10 -16.08
N PHE A 349 4.88 -21.75 -15.26
CA PHE A 349 6.14 -21.16 -14.80
C PHE A 349 7.42 -21.84 -15.31
N GLY A 350 7.30 -23.05 -15.88
CA GLY A 350 8.41 -23.76 -16.49
C GLY A 350 9.42 -24.39 -15.53
N TYR A 351 9.23 -24.26 -14.20
CA TYR A 351 10.04 -24.96 -13.20
C TYR A 351 9.51 -26.37 -12.90
N VAL A 352 10.30 -27.16 -12.18
CA VAL A 352 9.96 -28.53 -11.82
C VAL A 352 9.15 -28.56 -10.52
N LYS A 353 7.94 -29.12 -10.57
CA LYS A 353 7.06 -29.33 -9.42
C LYS A 353 7.14 -30.77 -8.93
N ILE A 354 7.11 -30.94 -7.60
CA ILE A 354 7.13 -32.24 -6.92
C ILE A 354 5.74 -32.53 -6.32
N SER A 355 5.17 -33.70 -6.60
CA SER A 355 4.05 -34.28 -5.83
C SER A 355 4.63 -35.15 -4.73
N LYS A 356 4.42 -34.73 -3.48
CA LYS A 356 4.95 -35.43 -2.30
C LYS A 356 4.33 -36.81 -2.14
N GLU A 357 3.07 -36.95 -2.55
CA GLU A 357 2.27 -38.17 -2.42
C GLU A 357 2.75 -39.27 -3.37
N LYS A 358 3.29 -38.89 -4.53
CA LYS A 358 3.80 -39.82 -5.55
C LYS A 358 5.30 -40.10 -5.42
N CYS A 359 6.03 -39.27 -4.68
CA CYS A 359 7.47 -39.42 -4.54
C CYS A 359 7.79 -40.51 -3.52
N ILE A 360 8.49 -41.56 -3.97
CA ILE A 360 8.93 -42.66 -3.09
C ILE A 360 10.37 -42.50 -2.58
N GLY A 361 11.01 -41.36 -2.82
CA GLY A 361 12.38 -41.09 -2.36
C GLY A 361 13.50 -41.90 -3.05
N CYS A 362 13.30 -42.40 -4.27
CA CYS A 362 14.26 -43.29 -4.96
C CYS A 362 15.58 -42.64 -5.45
N ARG A 363 15.70 -41.30 -5.37
CA ARG A 363 16.90 -40.51 -5.73
C ARG A 363 17.35 -40.52 -7.19
N GLU A 364 16.68 -41.21 -8.11
CA GLU A 364 17.03 -41.20 -9.54
C GLU A 364 17.16 -39.78 -10.13
N CYS A 365 16.31 -38.83 -9.69
CA CYS A 365 16.38 -37.44 -10.13
C CYS A 365 17.64 -36.68 -9.66
N VAL A 366 18.23 -37.09 -8.53
CA VAL A 366 19.48 -36.53 -8.00
C VAL A 366 20.63 -36.92 -8.92
N GLU A 367 20.70 -38.22 -9.26
CA GLU A 367 21.74 -38.78 -10.13
C GLU A 367 21.63 -38.29 -11.58
N ALA A 368 20.40 -38.09 -12.07
CA ALA A 368 20.15 -37.60 -13.42
C ALA A 368 20.48 -36.10 -13.62
N CYS A 369 20.85 -35.37 -12.56
CA CYS A 369 21.08 -33.92 -12.64
C CYS A 369 22.44 -33.60 -13.29
N PRO A 370 22.48 -33.04 -14.51
CA PRO A 370 23.75 -32.85 -15.24
C PRO A 370 24.66 -31.79 -14.61
N VAL A 371 24.11 -30.91 -13.78
CA VAL A 371 24.85 -29.83 -13.09
C VAL A 371 25.07 -30.13 -11.60
N ASN A 372 24.62 -31.29 -11.12
CA ASN A 372 24.74 -31.72 -9.72
C ASN A 372 24.23 -30.65 -8.74
N VAL A 373 23.03 -30.13 -8.99
CA VAL A 373 22.40 -29.08 -8.15
C VAL A 373 21.26 -29.63 -7.29
N ILE A 374 20.62 -30.72 -7.72
CA ILE A 374 19.57 -31.38 -6.95
C ILE A 374 20.23 -32.10 -5.77
N LYS A 375 19.72 -31.87 -4.57
CA LYS A 375 20.13 -32.55 -3.33
C LYS A 375 18.99 -33.44 -2.83
N PHE A 376 19.23 -34.26 -1.81
CA PHE A 376 18.21 -35.06 -1.16
C PHE A 376 18.08 -34.64 0.30
N ASP A 377 16.86 -34.37 0.75
CA ASP A 377 16.56 -34.13 2.15
C ASP A 377 16.25 -35.48 2.82
N GLU A 378 17.19 -35.94 3.65
CA GLU A 378 17.06 -37.19 4.40
C GLU A 378 15.94 -37.15 5.45
N LYS A 379 15.57 -35.95 5.93
CA LYS A 379 14.54 -35.79 6.96
C LYS A 379 13.14 -35.92 6.36
N GLU A 380 12.90 -35.25 5.24
CA GLU A 380 11.60 -35.24 4.57
C GLU A 380 11.45 -36.38 3.55
N GLY A 381 12.54 -37.07 3.19
CA GLY A 381 12.55 -38.14 2.19
C GLY A 381 12.30 -37.64 0.76
N LEU A 382 12.60 -36.37 0.49
CA LEU A 382 12.27 -35.70 -0.77
C LEU A 382 13.50 -35.06 -1.43
N PRO A 383 13.56 -35.01 -2.78
CA PRO A 383 14.60 -34.27 -3.47
C PRO A 383 14.38 -32.75 -3.37
N LEU A 384 15.46 -32.01 -3.15
CA LEU A 384 15.49 -30.55 -3.13
C LEU A 384 15.73 -30.03 -4.54
N ILE A 385 14.64 -29.67 -5.22
CA ILE A 385 14.65 -29.15 -6.60
C ILE A 385 14.24 -27.68 -6.59
N CYS A 386 14.94 -26.86 -7.38
CA CYS A 386 14.60 -25.44 -7.55
C CYS A 386 13.26 -25.29 -8.26
N ASP A 387 12.33 -24.60 -7.59
CA ASP A 387 11.00 -24.22 -8.05
C ASP A 387 10.96 -22.77 -8.55
N MET A 388 12.13 -22.18 -8.80
CA MET A 388 12.31 -20.77 -9.19
C MET A 388 11.61 -19.77 -8.25
N CYS A 389 11.35 -20.16 -6.99
CA CYS A 389 10.54 -19.39 -6.04
C CYS A 389 9.25 -18.87 -6.69
N GLU A 390 8.60 -19.76 -7.46
CA GLU A 390 7.36 -19.48 -8.19
C GLU A 390 7.46 -18.28 -9.14
N GLY A 391 8.63 -18.04 -9.72
CA GLY A 391 8.88 -16.95 -10.67
C GLY A 391 9.54 -15.71 -10.07
N ASN A 392 9.78 -15.67 -8.76
CA ASN A 392 10.49 -14.58 -8.08
C ASN A 392 11.70 -15.11 -7.27
N PRO A 393 12.80 -15.50 -7.94
CA PRO A 393 13.92 -16.20 -7.32
C PRO A 393 14.62 -15.35 -6.25
N GLN A 394 14.41 -15.69 -4.98
CA GLN A 394 14.96 -14.94 -3.85
C GLN A 394 16.50 -14.94 -3.82
N CYS A 395 17.14 -15.94 -4.38
CA CYS A 395 18.61 -15.97 -4.52
C CYS A 395 19.15 -14.90 -5.47
N VAL A 396 18.36 -14.45 -6.45
CA VAL A 396 18.68 -13.32 -7.34
C VAL A 396 18.48 -12.02 -6.59
N GLU A 397 17.31 -11.84 -5.96
CA GLU A 397 16.94 -10.63 -5.21
C GLU A 397 17.97 -10.28 -4.13
N TRP A 398 18.39 -11.28 -3.37
CA TRP A 398 19.30 -11.09 -2.24
C TRP A 398 20.79 -11.17 -2.62
N CYS A 399 21.15 -11.17 -3.90
CA CYS A 399 22.56 -11.21 -4.31
C CYS A 399 23.15 -9.80 -4.32
N PRO A 400 23.99 -9.39 -3.33
CA PRO A 400 24.53 -8.04 -3.25
C PRO A 400 25.55 -7.72 -4.36
N HIS A 401 26.04 -8.75 -5.05
CA HIS A 401 26.98 -8.61 -6.15
C HIS A 401 26.32 -8.77 -7.52
N HIS A 402 25.02 -9.03 -7.57
CA HIS A 402 24.28 -9.27 -8.82
C HIS A 402 24.92 -10.35 -9.71
N SER A 403 25.49 -11.40 -9.09
CA SER A 403 26.08 -12.56 -9.79
C SER A 403 25.04 -13.60 -10.21
N LEU A 404 23.79 -13.42 -9.79
CA LEU A 404 22.63 -14.20 -10.21
C LEU A 404 21.65 -13.23 -10.87
N ILE A 405 21.12 -13.61 -12.03
CA ILE A 405 20.22 -12.79 -12.85
C ILE A 405 18.98 -13.63 -13.18
N ALA A 406 17.79 -13.07 -12.98
CA ALA A 406 16.54 -13.66 -13.44
C ALA A 406 16.27 -13.18 -14.88
N GLU A 407 16.38 -14.09 -15.85
CA GLU A 407 16.02 -13.82 -17.25
C GLU A 407 14.61 -14.36 -17.51
N VAL A 408 13.72 -13.46 -17.92
CA VAL A 408 12.37 -13.80 -18.41
C VAL A 408 12.48 -14.35 -19.83
N TYR A 409 11.76 -15.43 -20.15
CA TYR A 409 11.73 -16.03 -21.49
C TYR A 409 10.35 -16.50 -21.92
#